data_AF-A0A8T2DT83-F1
#
_entry.id   AF-A0A8T2DT83-F1
#
_cell.length_a   1.000
_cell.length_b   1.000
_cell.length_c   1.000
_cell.angle_alpha   90.00
_cell.angle_beta   90.00
_cell.angle_gamma   90.00
#
_symmetry.space_group_name_H-M   'P 1'
#
loop_
_entity.id
_entity.type
_entity.pdbx_description
1 polymer ?
#
loop_
_entity_poly.entity_id
_entity_poly.type
_entity_poly.pdbx_seq_one_letter_code
_entity_poly.pdbx_strand_id
1 'polypeptide(L)'
;MLRVLVTIIVLVSVSSVSATEKGKKLKKGAYDAASTNYNVLYPLGSGQERVQCLARGSCNQKILTCPKECPERKPKMNKKKKACFIDCSSKCEVTCKWRKANCNGYGSLCYDPRFVGGDGVMFYFHGNKDGNFAIVSDENLQINAHFIGTRPAGRTRDFTWVQAFSVMFDSHNLVIAAKKVASWDDSVDSLVVRWNGEEVEVPTEGEAEWRIDLDEREVIVERTDERNNVRVTVSGIVQIDIQVRPIGKEEDRVHKYQLPKDDAFAHLETQFKFFNLSDLVEGVLGKTYRPGYVSPVKTGVPMPMMGGEDKYQTPSLFSPLCNVCRFQGKTGPGVAKY
;
A
#
# COMPACT_ATOMS: atom_id res chain seq x y z
N MET A 1 -43.12 -38.42 -59.52
CA MET A 1 -42.08 -38.42 -58.48
C MET A 1 -41.84 -36.99 -58.01
N LEU A 2 -42.37 -36.57 -56.86
CA LEU A 2 -41.83 -35.48 -56.02
C LEU A 2 -42.66 -35.35 -54.75
N ARG A 3 -42.10 -35.82 -53.63
CA ARG A 3 -41.73 -35.06 -52.42
C ARG A 3 -42.90 -34.62 -51.53
N VAL A 4 -43.09 -35.43 -50.49
CA VAL A 4 -43.77 -35.11 -49.23
C VAL A 4 -43.02 -33.97 -48.55
N LEU A 5 -43.73 -32.90 -48.19
CA LEU A 5 -43.27 -31.89 -47.23
C LEU A 5 -44.15 -32.01 -45.98
N VAL A 6 -43.55 -32.47 -44.89
CA VAL A 6 -44.16 -32.49 -43.56
C VAL A 6 -43.93 -31.11 -42.93
N THR A 7 -45.00 -30.35 -42.75
CA THR A 7 -44.96 -29.06 -42.05
C THR A 7 -45.13 -29.31 -40.55
N ILE A 8 -44.06 -29.15 -39.79
CA ILE A 8 -44.08 -29.17 -38.32
C ILE A 8 -44.55 -27.79 -37.84
N ILE A 9 -45.74 -27.73 -37.24
CA ILE A 9 -46.25 -26.53 -36.55
C ILE A 9 -45.71 -26.57 -35.12
N VAL A 10 -44.75 -25.70 -34.80
CA VAL A 10 -44.27 -25.48 -33.44
C VAL A 10 -45.09 -24.34 -32.83
N LEU A 11 -45.97 -24.67 -31.88
CA LEU A 11 -46.64 -23.70 -31.01
C LEU A 11 -45.61 -23.12 -30.03
N VAL A 12 -45.28 -21.85 -30.18
CA VAL A 12 -44.51 -21.09 -29.18
C VAL A 12 -45.51 -20.30 -28.32
N SER A 13 -45.70 -20.76 -27.09
CA SER A 13 -46.43 -20.04 -26.04
C SER A 13 -45.63 -18.83 -25.58
N VAL A 14 -46.18 -17.63 -25.75
CA VAL A 14 -45.62 -16.37 -25.23
C VAL A 14 -46.07 -16.22 -23.77
N SER A 15 -45.13 -16.37 -22.84
CA SER A 15 -45.32 -16.04 -21.43
C SER A 15 -44.57 -14.75 -21.13
N SER A 16 -45.30 -13.64 -20.98
CA SER A 16 -44.79 -12.37 -20.49
C SER A 16 -44.42 -12.47 -19.01
N VAL A 17 -43.14 -12.27 -18.67
CA VAL A 17 -42.72 -12.02 -17.29
C VAL A 17 -41.87 -10.76 -17.28
N SER A 18 -42.47 -9.69 -16.79
CA SER A 18 -41.83 -8.45 -16.36
C SER A 18 -40.85 -8.75 -15.22
N ALA A 19 -39.56 -8.60 -15.49
CA ALA A 19 -38.50 -8.63 -14.49
C ALA A 19 -38.05 -7.20 -14.17
N THR A 20 -38.62 -6.63 -13.11
CA THR A 20 -37.98 -5.53 -12.38
C THR A 20 -36.76 -6.10 -11.64
N GLU A 21 -35.57 -6.00 -12.21
CA GLU A 21 -34.33 -6.21 -11.47
C GLU A 21 -34.09 -5.02 -10.53
N LYS A 22 -34.60 -5.14 -9.30
CA LYS A 22 -34.08 -4.37 -8.18
C LYS A 22 -32.63 -4.81 -7.97
N GLY A 23 -31.70 -3.94 -8.32
CA GLY A 23 -30.27 -4.09 -8.03
C GLY A 23 -30.07 -4.48 -6.56
N LYS A 24 -29.68 -5.72 -6.33
CA LYS A 24 -29.16 -6.16 -5.04
C LYS A 24 -27.87 -5.38 -4.81
N LYS A 25 -27.88 -4.47 -3.83
CA LYS A 25 -26.65 -4.03 -3.15
C LYS A 25 -25.82 -5.28 -2.85
N LEU A 26 -24.63 -5.37 -3.43
CA LEU A 26 -23.61 -6.34 -3.03
C LEU A 26 -23.39 -6.14 -1.52
N LYS A 27 -23.99 -7.01 -0.71
CA LYS A 27 -23.62 -7.12 0.69
C LYS A 27 -22.17 -7.56 0.70
N LYS A 28 -21.28 -6.62 1.04
CA LYS A 28 -19.91 -6.90 1.52
C LYS A 28 -19.99 -8.17 2.35
N GLY A 29 -19.32 -9.23 1.94
CA GLY A 29 -19.47 -10.54 2.56
C GLY A 29 -19.24 -10.39 4.06
N ALA A 30 -20.32 -10.49 4.85
CA ALA A 30 -20.19 -10.52 6.30
C ALA A 30 -19.21 -11.67 6.61
N TYR A 31 -18.19 -11.38 7.41
CA TYR A 31 -17.18 -12.36 7.82
C TYR A 31 -16.11 -12.71 6.77
N ASP A 32 -15.48 -11.72 6.13
CA ASP A 32 -14.23 -11.94 5.38
C ASP A 32 -13.17 -12.61 6.29
N ALA A 33 -12.32 -13.48 5.73
CA ALA A 33 -11.25 -14.21 6.42
C ALA A 33 -10.09 -13.29 6.88
N ALA A 34 -10.25 -11.98 6.76
CA ALA A 34 -9.30 -10.99 7.22
C ALA A 34 -9.04 -11.13 8.72
N SER A 35 -7.76 -11.31 9.08
CA SER A 35 -7.27 -11.48 10.46
C SER A 35 -7.69 -10.35 11.42
N THR A 36 -8.10 -9.20 10.90
CA THR A 36 -8.46 -8.00 11.68
C THR A 36 -9.96 -7.72 11.69
N ASN A 37 -10.80 -8.66 11.27
CA ASN A 37 -12.25 -8.51 11.34
C ASN A 37 -12.75 -8.83 12.75
N TYR A 38 -13.01 -7.79 13.54
CA TYR A 38 -13.46 -7.88 14.93
C TYR A 38 -14.28 -6.65 15.34
N ASN A 39 -15.09 -6.80 16.39
CA ASN A 39 -15.70 -5.68 17.10
C ASN A 39 -14.83 -5.28 18.29
N VAL A 40 -14.57 -3.99 18.45
CA VAL A 40 -13.88 -3.47 19.64
C VAL A 40 -14.85 -3.50 20.83
N LEU A 41 -14.41 -4.06 21.94
CA LEU A 41 -15.16 -4.12 23.20
C LEU A 41 -14.60 -3.09 24.19
N TYR A 42 -15.34 -2.82 25.26
CA TYR A 42 -14.83 -2.03 26.38
C TYR A 42 -13.53 -2.64 26.92
N PRO A 43 -12.51 -1.83 27.25
CA PRO A 43 -11.27 -2.33 27.83
C PRO A 43 -11.48 -2.96 29.21
N LEU A 44 -10.49 -3.72 29.69
CA LEU A 44 -10.43 -4.12 31.10
C LEU A 44 -10.17 -2.90 31.99
N GLY A 45 -10.45 -3.01 33.29
CA GLY A 45 -10.10 -1.97 34.27
C GLY A 45 -8.60 -1.65 34.34
N SER A 46 -7.75 -2.54 33.82
CA SER A 46 -6.31 -2.33 33.63
C SER A 46 -5.94 -1.52 32.38
N GLY A 47 -6.92 -1.12 31.55
CA GLY A 47 -6.71 -0.42 30.29
C GLY A 47 -6.42 -1.33 29.07
N GLN A 48 -6.30 -2.64 29.27
CA GLN A 48 -6.09 -3.59 28.16
C GLN A 48 -7.32 -3.63 27.24
N GLU A 49 -7.13 -3.28 25.97
CA GLU A 49 -8.17 -3.36 24.96
C GLU A 49 -8.60 -4.81 24.71
N ARG A 50 -9.86 -4.96 24.30
CA ARG A 50 -10.47 -6.25 24.01
C ARG A 50 -11.22 -6.18 22.69
N VAL A 51 -11.25 -7.29 21.96
CA VAL A 51 -12.05 -7.40 20.75
C VAL A 51 -12.79 -8.73 20.72
N GLN A 52 -13.94 -8.76 20.07
CA GLN A 52 -14.67 -9.96 19.72
C GLN A 52 -14.42 -10.28 18.24
N CYS A 53 -13.78 -11.41 17.98
CA CYS A 53 -13.44 -11.82 16.62
C CYS A 53 -14.68 -12.14 15.79
N LEU A 54 -14.75 -11.57 14.58
CA LEU A 54 -15.84 -11.81 13.62
C LEU A 54 -15.37 -12.54 12.36
N ALA A 55 -14.06 -12.65 12.13
CA ALA A 55 -13.50 -13.43 11.03
C ALA A 55 -13.99 -14.90 11.07
N ARG A 56 -14.17 -15.51 9.90
CA ARG A 56 -14.48 -16.95 9.79
C ARG A 56 -13.28 -17.78 10.25
N GLY A 57 -13.54 -18.86 10.97
CA GLY A 57 -12.52 -19.80 11.44
C GLY A 57 -12.71 -20.17 12.90
N SER A 58 -11.72 -20.88 13.47
CA SER A 58 -11.73 -21.35 14.87
C SER A 58 -11.70 -20.22 15.91
N CYS A 59 -11.48 -18.98 15.47
CA CYS A 59 -11.50 -17.79 16.31
C CYS A 59 -12.82 -17.04 16.35
N ASN A 60 -13.81 -17.44 15.54
CA ASN A 60 -15.06 -16.73 15.45
C ASN A 60 -15.74 -16.62 16.83
N GLN A 61 -16.24 -15.42 17.16
CA GLN A 61 -16.85 -15.04 18.43
C GLN A 61 -15.94 -15.07 19.67
N LYS A 62 -14.67 -15.48 19.56
CA LYS A 62 -13.75 -15.44 20.69
C LYS A 62 -13.41 -14.01 21.07
N ILE A 63 -13.28 -13.77 22.37
CA ILE A 63 -12.79 -12.52 22.91
C ILE A 63 -11.28 -12.63 23.09
N LEU A 64 -10.54 -11.78 22.41
CA LEU A 64 -9.10 -11.65 22.56
C LEU A 64 -8.79 -10.35 23.31
N THR A 65 -7.82 -10.41 24.22
CA THR A 65 -7.44 -9.30 25.11
C THR A 65 -5.98 -8.94 24.87
N CYS A 66 -5.71 -7.66 24.75
CA CYS A 66 -4.36 -7.16 24.59
C CYS A 66 -3.47 -7.46 25.80
N PRO A 67 -2.16 -7.69 25.62
CA PRO A 67 -1.23 -7.96 26.71
C PRO A 67 -1.02 -6.71 27.58
N LYS A 68 -0.54 -6.86 28.81
CA LYS A 68 -0.29 -5.71 29.71
C LYS A 68 0.85 -4.83 29.20
N GLU A 69 1.83 -5.42 28.55
CA GLU A 69 3.00 -4.75 28.00
C GLU A 69 2.69 -3.96 26.71
N CYS A 70 1.55 -4.22 26.07
CA CYS A 70 1.02 -3.41 24.97
C CYS A 70 -0.52 -3.38 25.03
N PRO A 71 -1.13 -2.61 25.94
CA PRO A 71 -2.57 -2.68 26.19
C PRO A 71 -3.42 -2.08 25.06
N GLU A 72 -2.83 -1.24 24.20
CA GLU A 72 -3.51 -0.47 23.16
C GLU A 72 -3.27 -1.07 21.76
N ARG A 73 -4.30 -1.11 20.90
CA ARG A 73 -4.15 -1.55 19.48
C ARG A 73 -3.55 -0.46 18.59
N LYS A 74 -3.79 0.81 18.92
CA LYS A 74 -3.34 1.99 18.16
C LYS A 74 -2.61 2.99 19.07
N PRO A 75 -1.47 2.63 19.68
CA PRO A 75 -0.70 3.59 20.46
C PRO A 75 -0.13 4.68 19.55
N LYS A 76 -0.25 5.95 19.98
CA LYS A 76 0.23 7.14 19.23
C LYS A 76 1.74 7.41 19.33
N MET A 77 2.47 6.58 20.08
CA MET A 77 3.90 6.76 20.36
C MET A 77 4.68 5.53 19.93
N ASN A 78 4.53 5.11 18.68
CA ASN A 78 5.04 3.82 18.23
C ASN A 78 6.59 3.74 18.11
N LYS A 79 7.34 4.81 18.36
CA LYS A 79 8.78 4.74 18.67
C LYS A 79 9.08 4.18 20.07
N LYS A 80 8.14 4.31 21.00
CA LYS A 80 8.33 3.98 22.43
C LYS A 80 7.42 2.84 22.91
N LYS A 81 6.22 2.72 22.35
CA LYS A 81 5.21 1.74 22.76
C LYS A 81 4.87 0.82 21.59
N LYS A 82 4.93 -0.49 21.83
CA LYS A 82 4.40 -1.49 20.88
C LYS A 82 2.87 -1.45 20.90
N ALA A 83 2.28 -1.79 19.78
CA ALA A 83 0.85 -1.99 19.65
C ALA A 83 0.46 -3.45 19.87
N CYS A 84 -0.74 -3.64 20.38
CA CYS A 84 -1.43 -4.91 20.37
C CYS A 84 -1.90 -5.26 18.96
N PHE A 85 -1.32 -6.31 18.39
CA PHE A 85 -1.81 -6.94 17.17
C PHE A 85 -2.65 -8.16 17.53
N ILE A 86 -3.93 -8.11 17.15
CA ILE A 86 -4.89 -9.20 17.37
C ILE A 86 -5.14 -9.90 16.04
N ASP A 87 -4.84 -11.19 16.00
CA ASP A 87 -5.07 -12.07 14.87
C ASP A 87 -6.30 -12.94 15.12
N CYS A 88 -7.44 -12.51 14.58
CA CYS A 88 -8.70 -13.23 14.59
C CYS A 88 -8.81 -14.30 13.51
N SER A 89 -7.74 -14.57 12.74
CA SER A 89 -7.69 -15.79 11.91
C SER A 89 -7.75 -17.03 12.79
N SER A 90 -7.71 -18.22 12.18
CA SER A 90 -7.73 -19.50 12.90
C SER A 90 -6.60 -19.68 13.94
N LYS A 91 -5.61 -18.78 13.98
CA LYS A 91 -4.54 -18.77 15.00
C LYS A 91 -4.99 -18.25 16.37
N CYS A 92 -5.91 -17.29 16.43
CA CYS A 92 -6.31 -16.61 17.68
C CYS A 92 -5.15 -16.03 18.50
N GLU A 93 -4.20 -15.37 17.84
CA GLU A 93 -2.99 -14.88 18.51
C GLU A 93 -3.10 -13.40 18.88
N VAL A 94 -2.53 -13.04 20.02
CA VAL A 94 -2.33 -11.65 20.42
C VAL A 94 -0.84 -11.42 20.63
N THR A 95 -0.28 -10.42 19.95
CA THR A 95 1.16 -10.16 19.96
C THR A 95 1.46 -8.67 20.02
N CYS A 96 2.56 -8.29 20.66
CA CYS A 96 3.03 -6.90 20.66
C CYS A 96 3.94 -6.63 19.47
N LYS A 97 3.53 -5.72 18.59
CA LYS A 97 4.27 -5.36 17.35
C LYS A 97 4.45 -3.86 17.24
N TRP A 98 5.55 -3.45 16.61
CA TRP A 98 5.73 -2.06 16.20
C TRP A 98 4.88 -1.80 14.94
N ARG A 99 4.10 -0.71 14.94
CA ARG A 99 3.32 -0.19 13.80
C ARG A 99 4.15 0.74 12.89
N LYS A 100 5.34 0.29 12.50
CA LYS A 100 6.29 1.04 11.66
C LYS A 100 6.78 0.15 10.52
N ALA A 101 7.29 0.78 9.46
CA ALA A 101 7.92 0.05 8.37
C ALA A 101 9.06 -0.83 8.90
N ASN A 102 9.03 -2.12 8.57
CA ASN A 102 10.17 -3.00 8.76
C ASN A 102 10.94 -3.09 7.45
N CYS A 103 12.05 -2.34 7.35
CA CYS A 103 12.89 -2.31 6.15
C CYS A 103 13.61 -3.63 5.82
N ASN A 104 13.41 -4.69 6.61
CA ASN A 104 13.88 -6.05 6.30
C ASN A 104 12.73 -7.04 6.08
N GLY A 105 11.48 -6.57 6.18
CA GLY A 105 10.30 -7.41 5.97
C GLY A 105 9.91 -7.47 4.50
N TYR A 106 9.16 -8.50 4.13
CA TYR A 106 8.51 -8.60 2.81
C TYR A 106 7.77 -7.31 2.45
N GLY A 107 7.91 -6.92 1.18
CA GLY A 107 7.30 -5.71 0.64
C GLY A 107 7.93 -4.42 1.12
N SER A 108 9.12 -4.43 1.72
CA SER A 108 9.79 -3.19 2.14
C SER A 108 10.45 -2.47 0.97
N LEU A 109 10.42 -1.14 1.01
CA LEU A 109 11.13 -0.21 0.12
C LEU A 109 11.68 0.93 0.98
N CYS A 110 12.98 0.89 1.27
CA CYS A 110 13.68 1.81 2.18
C CYS A 110 15.07 2.15 1.64
N TYR A 111 15.77 3.09 2.28
CA TYR A 111 17.16 3.44 1.93
C TYR A 111 17.27 3.92 0.46
N ASP A 112 18.30 3.48 -0.28
CA ASP A 112 18.76 4.07 -1.55
C ASP A 112 18.53 3.22 -2.83
N PRO A 113 17.28 3.05 -3.29
CA PRO A 113 16.20 2.33 -2.66
C PRO A 113 16.47 0.81 -2.71
N ARG A 114 16.49 0.20 -1.51
CA ARG A 114 16.53 -1.22 -1.28
C ARG A 114 15.12 -1.78 -1.10
N PHE A 115 14.85 -2.87 -1.80
CA PHE A 115 13.61 -3.62 -1.78
C PHE A 115 13.78 -4.98 -1.11
N VAL A 116 12.69 -5.49 -0.54
CA VAL A 116 12.54 -6.91 -0.22
C VAL A 116 11.26 -7.40 -0.89
N GLY A 117 11.41 -8.34 -1.83
CA GLY A 117 10.32 -8.87 -2.63
C GLY A 117 9.29 -9.66 -1.84
N GLY A 118 8.16 -9.99 -2.48
CA GLY A 118 7.17 -10.93 -1.96
C GLY A 118 7.72 -12.36 -1.82
N ASP A 119 8.76 -12.68 -2.59
CA ASP A 119 9.58 -13.89 -2.50
C ASP A 119 10.64 -13.84 -1.38
N GLY A 120 10.77 -12.72 -0.67
CA GLY A 120 11.75 -12.50 0.39
C GLY A 120 13.15 -12.14 -0.12
N VAL A 121 13.35 -12.07 -1.43
CA VAL A 121 14.64 -11.71 -2.02
C VAL A 121 14.87 -10.21 -1.89
N MET A 122 16.03 -9.85 -1.36
CA MET A 122 16.48 -8.46 -1.26
C MET A 122 17.14 -8.03 -2.57
N PHE A 123 16.81 -6.83 -3.05
CA PHE A 123 17.41 -6.25 -4.25
C PHE A 123 17.40 -4.72 -4.22
N TYR A 124 18.19 -4.10 -5.09
CA TYR A 124 18.21 -2.67 -5.33
C TYR A 124 17.63 -2.35 -6.70
N PHE A 125 16.93 -1.22 -6.76
CA PHE A 125 16.45 -0.60 -7.98
C PHE A 125 16.65 0.91 -7.84
N HIS A 126 17.64 1.45 -8.53
CA HIS A 126 18.01 2.86 -8.40
C HIS A 126 17.17 3.78 -9.29
N GLY A 127 16.63 3.28 -10.41
CA GLY A 127 15.97 4.16 -11.38
C GLY A 127 16.86 5.34 -11.78
N ASN A 128 16.25 6.51 -11.96
CA ASN A 128 16.94 7.77 -12.18
C ASN A 128 16.39 8.87 -11.27
N LYS A 129 17.22 9.86 -10.95
CA LYS A 129 16.78 11.05 -10.22
C LYS A 129 15.68 11.76 -11.03
N ASP A 130 14.71 12.31 -10.31
CA ASP A 130 13.52 12.97 -10.85
C ASP A 130 12.62 12.05 -11.70
N GLY A 131 12.88 10.73 -11.69
CA GLY A 131 12.11 9.73 -12.40
C GLY A 131 10.85 9.28 -11.66
N ASN A 132 9.90 8.70 -12.40
CA ASN A 132 8.72 8.06 -11.83
C ASN A 132 8.66 6.60 -12.29
N PHE A 133 8.34 5.71 -11.36
CA PHE A 133 8.35 4.27 -11.61
C PHE A 133 7.15 3.56 -10.99
N ALA A 134 6.56 2.61 -11.73
CA ALA A 134 5.55 1.70 -11.25
C ALA A 134 6.18 0.66 -10.32
N ILE A 135 5.93 0.82 -9.01
CA ILE A 135 6.36 -0.13 -7.97
C ILE A 135 5.47 -1.37 -7.98
N VAL A 136 4.17 -1.17 -8.16
CA VAL A 136 3.15 -2.21 -8.33
C VAL A 136 2.18 -1.76 -9.40
N SER A 137 1.79 -2.64 -10.32
CA SER A 137 0.73 -2.40 -11.29
C SER A 137 -0.06 -3.69 -11.50
N ASP A 138 -1.32 -3.66 -11.10
CA ASP A 138 -2.29 -4.73 -11.23
C ASP A 138 -3.63 -4.13 -11.70
N GLU A 139 -4.62 -4.96 -12.01
CA GLU A 139 -5.89 -4.49 -12.58
C GLU A 139 -6.63 -3.49 -11.66
N ASN A 140 -6.55 -3.70 -10.35
CA ASN A 140 -7.27 -2.92 -9.33
C ASN A 140 -6.38 -1.95 -8.50
N LEU A 141 -5.06 -1.98 -8.70
CA LEU A 141 -4.08 -1.21 -7.93
C LEU A 141 -2.89 -0.81 -8.79
N GLN A 142 -2.54 0.46 -8.77
CA GLN A 142 -1.22 0.91 -9.19
C GLN A 142 -0.56 1.77 -8.12
N ILE A 143 0.70 1.51 -7.84
CA ILE A 143 1.51 2.34 -6.96
C ILE A 143 2.71 2.82 -7.76
N ASN A 144 2.73 4.12 -8.02
CA ASN A 144 3.90 4.78 -8.60
C ASN A 144 4.71 5.44 -7.49
N ALA A 145 6.02 5.53 -7.69
CA ALA A 145 6.94 6.24 -6.82
C ALA A 145 7.68 7.33 -7.60
N HIS A 146 7.84 8.50 -6.99
CA HIS A 146 8.70 9.58 -7.48
C HIS A 146 10.06 9.49 -6.78
N PHE A 147 11.12 9.43 -7.59
CA PHE A 147 12.49 9.30 -7.12
C PHE A 147 13.17 10.67 -7.12
N ILE A 148 13.75 11.05 -5.99
CA ILE A 148 14.69 12.17 -5.87
C ILE A 148 16.12 11.62 -5.87
N GLY A 149 17.11 12.46 -6.14
CA GLY A 149 18.48 11.98 -6.16
C GLY A 149 19.55 13.01 -6.48
N THR A 150 20.80 12.59 -6.31
CA THR A 150 22.00 13.36 -6.71
C THR A 150 22.90 12.52 -7.61
N ARG A 151 23.70 13.20 -8.43
CA ARG A 151 24.78 12.58 -9.20
C ARG A 151 26.09 13.35 -9.00
N PRO A 152 26.88 12.99 -7.98
CA PRO A 152 28.24 13.47 -7.85
C PRO A 152 29.06 13.30 -9.13
N ALA A 153 29.98 14.24 -9.38
CA ALA A 153 30.87 14.19 -10.54
C ALA A 153 31.66 12.87 -10.59
N GLY A 154 31.76 12.28 -11.79
CA GLY A 154 32.46 11.03 -12.01
C GLY A 154 31.63 9.76 -11.75
N ARG A 155 30.38 9.87 -11.28
CA ARG A 155 29.47 8.72 -11.19
C ARG A 155 28.68 8.51 -12.48
N THR A 156 28.46 7.24 -12.81
CA THR A 156 27.66 6.82 -13.96
C THR A 156 26.17 6.62 -13.62
N ARG A 157 25.82 6.62 -12.33
CA ARG A 157 24.46 6.39 -11.82
C ARG A 157 24.12 7.39 -10.73
N ASP A 158 22.83 7.70 -10.63
CA ASP A 158 22.27 8.50 -9.55
C ASP A 158 22.31 7.73 -8.23
N PHE A 159 22.52 8.45 -7.13
CA PHE A 159 21.95 8.04 -5.86
C PHE A 159 20.50 8.50 -5.82
N THR A 160 19.60 7.63 -5.38
CA THR A 160 18.17 7.92 -5.40
C THR A 160 17.46 7.47 -4.14
N TRP A 161 16.37 8.16 -3.83
CA TRP A 161 15.47 7.86 -2.72
C TRP A 161 14.03 8.15 -3.15
N VAL A 162 13.06 7.57 -2.45
CA VAL A 162 11.65 7.77 -2.79
C VAL A 162 11.08 8.96 -2.03
N GLN A 163 10.65 10.00 -2.73
CA GLN A 163 10.04 11.17 -2.10
C GLN A 163 8.52 11.06 -1.99
N ALA A 164 7.87 10.41 -2.95
CA ALA A 164 6.42 10.33 -2.99
C ALA A 164 5.93 9.00 -3.55
N PHE A 165 4.76 8.57 -3.06
CA PHE A 165 3.95 7.53 -3.68
C PHE A 165 2.62 8.09 -4.14
N SER A 166 2.12 7.54 -5.24
CA SER A 166 0.77 7.74 -5.76
C SER A 166 0.09 6.38 -5.83
N VAL A 167 -0.87 6.17 -4.94
CA VAL A 167 -1.66 4.93 -4.81
C VAL A 167 -2.96 5.14 -5.58
N MET A 168 -3.05 4.51 -6.74
CA MET A 168 -4.20 4.55 -7.65
C MET A 168 -5.02 3.27 -7.50
N PHE A 169 -6.32 3.41 -7.29
CA PHE A 169 -7.27 2.30 -7.19
C PHE A 169 -8.67 2.80 -7.56
N ASP A 170 -9.49 1.93 -8.13
CA ASP A 170 -10.79 2.33 -8.71
C ASP A 170 -10.64 3.60 -9.57
N SER A 171 -11.31 4.70 -9.23
CA SER A 171 -11.18 6.03 -9.87
C SER A 171 -10.47 7.06 -8.97
N HIS A 172 -9.75 6.62 -7.95
CA HIS A 172 -9.17 7.46 -6.92
C HIS A 172 -7.65 7.43 -6.91
N ASN A 173 -7.07 8.50 -6.37
CA ASN A 173 -5.65 8.64 -6.15
C ASN A 173 -5.38 9.17 -4.74
N LEU A 174 -4.49 8.48 -4.02
CA LEU A 174 -3.96 8.92 -2.73
C LEU A 174 -2.45 9.11 -2.85
N VAL A 175 -1.97 10.33 -2.59
CA VAL A 175 -0.55 10.68 -2.58
C VAL A 175 -0.05 10.76 -1.14
N ILE A 176 1.10 10.16 -0.89
CA ILE A 176 1.88 10.36 0.34
C ILE A 176 3.27 10.79 -0.07
N ALA A 177 3.73 11.93 0.43
CA ALA A 177 5.01 12.52 0.06
C ALA A 177 5.77 13.08 1.26
N ALA A 178 7.09 13.15 1.12
CA ALA A 178 7.97 13.90 2.00
C ALA A 178 8.15 15.34 1.48
N LYS A 179 8.00 16.33 2.37
CA LYS A 179 8.33 17.73 2.08
C LYS A 179 9.83 17.85 1.84
N LYS A 180 10.22 18.64 0.84
CA LYS A 180 11.59 19.12 0.74
C LYS A 180 11.86 20.05 1.91
N VAL A 181 12.89 19.76 2.71
CA VAL A 181 13.26 20.54 3.89
C VAL A 181 14.75 20.85 3.86
N ALA A 182 15.12 22.08 4.19
CA ALA A 182 16.52 22.50 4.16
C ALA A 182 17.36 21.87 5.27
N SER A 183 16.75 21.69 6.43
CA SER A 183 17.32 21.02 7.59
C SER A 183 16.24 20.17 8.27
N TRP A 184 16.63 19.01 8.78
CA TRP A 184 15.72 18.14 9.49
C TRP A 184 15.44 18.65 10.91
N ASP A 185 14.17 18.62 11.31
CA ASP A 185 13.70 18.88 12.66
C ASP A 185 12.65 17.81 13.03
N ASP A 186 12.97 16.96 14.00
CA ASP A 186 12.07 15.89 14.48
C ASP A 186 10.79 16.43 15.12
N SER A 187 10.72 17.73 15.44
CA SER A 187 9.56 18.42 15.98
C SER A 187 8.61 18.99 14.93
N VAL A 188 8.90 18.81 13.64
CA VAL A 188 8.08 19.29 12.52
C VAL A 188 7.63 18.14 11.62
N ASP A 189 6.37 18.19 11.19
CA ASP A 189 5.83 17.21 10.26
C ASP A 189 6.21 17.54 8.81
N SER A 190 6.97 16.62 8.22
CA SER A 190 7.47 16.66 6.85
C SER A 190 6.66 15.73 5.94
N LEU A 191 5.49 15.25 6.38
CA LEU A 191 4.56 14.48 5.56
C LEU A 191 3.60 15.41 4.80
N VAL A 192 3.23 15.02 3.59
CA VAL A 192 2.11 15.57 2.82
C VAL A 192 1.21 14.41 2.41
N VAL A 193 -0.09 14.58 2.59
CA VAL A 193 -1.10 13.61 2.14
C VAL A 193 -2.07 14.34 1.22
N ARG A 194 -2.37 13.75 0.06
CA ARG A 194 -3.36 14.31 -0.87
C ARG A 194 -4.35 13.26 -1.32
N TRP A 195 -5.62 13.61 -1.30
CA TRP A 195 -6.72 12.82 -1.83
C TRP A 195 -7.24 13.45 -3.11
N ASN A 196 -7.16 12.74 -4.24
CA ASN A 196 -7.64 13.22 -5.54
C ASN A 196 -7.15 14.63 -5.92
N GLY A 197 -5.89 14.93 -5.58
CA GLY A 197 -5.24 16.22 -5.88
C GLY A 197 -5.36 17.27 -4.76
N GLU A 198 -6.29 17.10 -3.83
CA GLU A 198 -6.49 18.02 -2.69
C GLU A 198 -5.68 17.58 -1.48
N GLU A 199 -5.01 18.52 -0.82
CA GLU A 199 -4.25 18.25 0.40
C GLU A 199 -5.19 18.00 1.58
N VAL A 200 -4.92 16.95 2.35
CA VAL A 200 -5.71 16.57 3.53
C VAL A 200 -4.86 16.59 4.78
N GLU A 201 -5.42 17.13 5.86
CA GLU A 201 -4.78 17.13 7.16
C GLU A 201 -5.10 15.81 7.88
N VAL A 202 -4.06 15.11 8.32
CA VAL A 202 -4.21 13.94 9.20
C VAL A 202 -4.17 14.40 10.65
N PRO A 203 -5.28 14.26 11.42
CA PRO A 203 -5.37 14.74 12.80
C PRO A 203 -4.29 14.13 13.72
N THR A 204 -3.88 14.87 14.75
CA THR A 204 -3.03 14.35 15.84
C THR A 204 -3.84 13.88 17.06
N GLU A 205 -5.05 14.41 17.21
CA GLU A 205 -5.95 14.14 18.33
C GLU A 205 -6.96 13.02 18.02
N GLY A 206 -7.70 12.57 19.04
CA GLY A 206 -8.70 11.49 18.89
C GLY A 206 -8.07 10.18 18.42
N GLU A 207 -8.62 9.58 17.36
CA GLU A 207 -8.05 8.37 16.72
C GLU A 207 -6.79 8.68 15.87
N ALA A 208 -6.43 9.96 15.70
CA ALA A 208 -5.30 10.43 14.91
C ALA A 208 -5.31 9.91 13.45
N GLU A 209 -6.51 9.82 12.86
CA GLU A 209 -6.71 9.31 11.50
C GLU A 209 -7.57 10.24 10.66
N TRP A 210 -7.22 10.32 9.39
CA TRP A 210 -8.10 10.82 8.33
C TRP A 210 -8.72 9.62 7.63
N ARG A 211 -10.03 9.69 7.36
CA ARG A 211 -10.82 8.57 6.85
C ARG A 211 -11.81 9.03 5.79
N ILE A 212 -11.99 8.22 4.75
CA ILE A 212 -13.10 8.32 3.81
C ILE A 212 -13.73 6.95 3.57
N ASP A 213 -15.05 6.90 3.72
CA ASP A 213 -15.87 5.72 3.43
C ASP A 213 -16.50 5.89 2.05
N LEU A 214 -16.03 5.09 1.09
CA LEU A 214 -16.57 4.96 -0.26
C LEU A 214 -17.53 3.76 -0.32
N ASP A 215 -18.34 3.68 -1.38
CA ASP A 215 -19.34 2.61 -1.55
C ASP A 215 -18.73 1.20 -1.42
N GLU A 216 -17.54 0.98 -1.98
CA GLU A 216 -16.87 -0.32 -1.97
C GLU A 216 -15.73 -0.41 -0.94
N ARG A 217 -15.13 0.73 -0.56
CA ARG A 217 -13.86 0.77 0.16
C ARG A 217 -13.83 1.80 1.27
N GLU A 218 -13.07 1.46 2.29
CA GLU A 218 -12.66 2.39 3.33
C GLU A 218 -11.19 2.74 3.09
N VAL A 219 -10.86 4.03 3.15
CA VAL A 219 -9.50 4.52 3.06
C VAL A 219 -9.17 5.25 4.36
N ILE A 220 -8.08 4.85 5.01
CA ILE A 220 -7.62 5.42 6.27
C ILE A 220 -6.16 5.80 6.14
N VAL A 221 -5.83 7.01 6.58
CA VAL A 221 -4.46 7.44 6.84
C VAL A 221 -4.36 7.75 8.33
N GLU A 222 -3.70 6.87 9.09
CA GLU A 222 -3.58 6.93 10.54
C GLU A 222 -2.16 7.34 10.92
N ARG A 223 -1.99 8.31 11.82
CA ARG A 223 -0.70 8.58 12.45
C ARG A 223 -0.33 7.45 13.41
N THR A 224 0.82 6.84 13.20
CA THR A 224 1.34 5.81 14.12
C THR A 224 2.34 6.37 15.12
N ASP A 225 2.85 7.57 14.89
CA ASP A 225 3.67 8.33 15.83
C ASP A 225 3.23 9.79 15.84
N GLU A 226 3.78 10.60 16.74
CA GLU A 226 3.45 12.02 16.87
C GLU A 226 3.66 12.77 15.54
N ARG A 227 4.70 12.39 14.77
CA ARG A 227 5.08 13.04 13.50
C ARG A 227 5.70 12.05 12.51
N ASN A 228 5.63 12.38 11.22
CA ASN A 228 6.40 11.71 10.15
C ASN A 228 6.17 10.20 10.01
N ASN A 229 5.14 9.63 10.63
CA ASN A 229 4.84 8.19 10.58
C ASN A 229 3.34 7.99 10.39
N VAL A 230 2.97 7.32 9.31
CA VAL A 230 1.57 7.00 9.03
C VAL A 230 1.42 5.56 8.56
N ARG A 231 0.25 5.00 8.84
CA ARG A 231 -0.26 3.78 8.25
C ARG A 231 -1.40 4.14 7.31
N VAL A 232 -1.22 3.80 6.05
CA VAL A 232 -2.25 3.90 5.01
C VAL A 232 -2.95 2.55 4.89
N THR A 233 -4.27 2.54 4.85
CA THR A 233 -5.08 1.35 4.58
C THR A 233 -6.09 1.67 3.48
N VAL A 234 -6.07 0.89 2.40
CA VAL A 234 -7.13 0.85 1.39
C VAL A 234 -7.78 -0.53 1.48
N SER A 235 -9.01 -0.58 2.01
CA SER A 235 -9.63 -1.83 2.42
C SER A 235 -9.68 -2.87 1.29
N GLY A 236 -9.16 -4.06 1.56
CA GLY A 236 -9.11 -5.18 0.61
C GLY A 236 -8.04 -5.08 -0.48
N ILE A 237 -7.22 -4.02 -0.52
CA ILE A 237 -6.16 -3.85 -1.51
C ILE A 237 -4.78 -3.87 -0.86
N VAL A 238 -4.47 -2.85 -0.05
CA VAL A 238 -3.12 -2.63 0.47
C VAL A 238 -3.13 -1.94 1.83
N GLN A 239 -2.18 -2.30 2.68
CA GLN A 239 -1.75 -1.53 3.83
C GLN A 239 -0.30 -1.09 3.61
N ILE A 240 0.02 0.15 3.94
CA ILE A 240 1.35 0.74 3.76
C ILE A 240 1.77 1.39 5.08
N ASP A 241 2.84 0.89 5.69
CA ASP A 241 3.51 1.60 6.78
C ASP A 241 4.56 2.54 6.16
N ILE A 242 4.48 3.83 6.48
CA ILE A 242 5.32 4.88 5.88
C ILE A 242 5.98 5.71 6.97
N GLN A 243 7.27 5.96 6.84
CA GLN A 243 8.03 6.86 7.67
C GLN A 243 8.81 7.86 6.81
N VAL A 244 8.75 9.15 7.16
CA VAL A 244 9.62 10.18 6.56
C VAL A 244 10.93 10.25 7.34
N ARG A 245 12.06 10.21 6.63
CA ARG A 245 13.41 10.25 7.19
C ARG A 245 14.32 11.18 6.39
N PRO A 246 15.22 11.93 7.04
CA PRO A 246 16.25 12.70 6.34
C PRO A 246 17.43 11.79 6.01
N ILE A 247 18.36 12.32 5.21
CA ILE A 247 19.73 11.82 5.16
C ILE A 247 20.58 12.64 6.12
N GLY A 248 21.20 11.97 7.09
CA GLY A 248 22.03 12.63 8.09
C GLY A 248 23.39 13.06 7.52
N LYS A 249 24.03 14.07 8.12
CA LYS A 249 25.38 14.52 7.71
C LYS A 249 26.43 13.41 7.74
N GLU A 250 26.35 12.53 8.74
CA GLU A 250 27.28 11.42 8.87
C GLU A 250 27.04 10.35 7.79
N GLU A 251 25.78 10.07 7.47
CA GLU A 251 25.42 9.16 6.37
C GLU A 251 25.90 9.73 5.03
N ASP A 252 25.60 10.99 4.73
CA ASP A 252 26.09 11.68 3.54
C ASP A 252 27.62 11.64 3.42
N ARG A 253 28.34 11.87 4.54
CA ARG A 253 29.81 11.80 4.59
C ARG A 253 30.35 10.40 4.30
N VAL A 254 29.77 9.37 4.92
CA VAL A 254 30.22 7.98 4.79
C VAL A 254 29.95 7.44 3.39
N HIS A 255 28.77 7.74 2.84
CA HIS A 255 28.35 7.25 1.53
C HIS A 255 28.76 8.16 0.37
N LYS A 256 29.27 9.37 0.68
CA LYS A 256 29.71 10.39 -0.29
C LYS A 256 28.59 10.78 -1.26
N TYR A 257 27.37 10.98 -0.74
CA TYR A 257 26.24 11.40 -1.56
C TYR A 257 26.39 12.84 -2.06
N GLN A 258 27.17 13.67 -1.36
CA GLN A 258 27.45 15.07 -1.66
C GLN A 258 26.15 15.88 -1.77
N LEU A 259 25.31 15.75 -0.75
CA LEU A 259 24.04 16.47 -0.72
C LEU A 259 24.26 17.99 -0.68
N PRO A 260 23.37 18.78 -1.32
CA PRO A 260 23.41 20.24 -1.22
C PRO A 260 23.12 20.68 0.22
N LYS A 261 23.66 21.84 0.61
CA LYS A 261 23.59 22.33 2.01
C LYS A 261 22.17 22.69 2.46
N ASP A 262 21.28 22.94 1.52
CA ASP A 262 19.90 23.42 1.70
C ASP A 262 18.86 22.34 1.38
N ASP A 263 19.23 21.06 1.45
CA ASP A 263 18.30 19.94 1.30
C ASP A 263 18.72 18.75 2.18
N ALA A 264 17.85 18.36 3.10
CA ALA A 264 18.07 17.17 3.94
C ALA A 264 17.67 15.86 3.23
N PHE A 265 17.16 15.93 1.99
CA PHE A 265 16.71 14.77 1.21
C PHE A 265 15.73 13.90 2.01
N ALA A 266 14.71 14.56 2.58
CA ALA A 266 13.63 13.87 3.25
C ALA A 266 12.94 12.91 2.27
N HIS A 267 12.85 11.65 2.65
CA HIS A 267 12.37 10.55 1.81
C HIS A 267 11.55 9.55 2.63
N LEU A 268 10.91 8.62 1.94
CA LEU A 268 9.98 7.66 2.49
C LEU A 268 10.66 6.29 2.65
N GLU A 269 10.69 5.79 3.89
CA GLU A 269 10.90 4.38 4.19
C GLU A 269 9.53 3.70 4.31
N THR A 270 9.30 2.60 3.59
CA THR A 270 7.98 1.99 3.50
C THR A 270 7.98 0.48 3.62
N GLN A 271 6.85 -0.06 4.07
CA GLN A 271 6.54 -1.47 3.98
C GLN A 271 5.10 -1.67 3.47
N PHE A 272 4.99 -2.36 2.34
CA PHE A 272 3.71 -2.73 1.75
C PHE A 272 3.25 -4.10 2.25
N LYS A 273 1.95 -4.21 2.53
CA LYS A 273 1.25 -5.48 2.71
C LYS A 273 0.06 -5.48 1.76
N PHE A 274 0.11 -6.35 0.75
CA PHE A 274 -0.96 -6.50 -0.22
C PHE A 274 -1.92 -7.61 0.19
N PHE A 275 -3.20 -7.45 -0.17
CA PHE A 275 -4.25 -8.38 0.22
C PHE A 275 -4.89 -9.12 -0.96
N ASN A 276 -4.88 -8.53 -2.16
CA ASN A 276 -5.60 -9.06 -3.32
C ASN A 276 -4.89 -8.73 -4.63
N LEU A 277 -3.63 -9.17 -4.76
CA LEU A 277 -2.90 -9.12 -6.02
C LEU A 277 -3.28 -10.32 -6.90
N SER A 278 -3.39 -10.10 -8.20
CA SER A 278 -3.54 -11.15 -9.20
C SER A 278 -2.23 -11.87 -9.45
N ASP A 279 -2.31 -13.06 -10.05
CA ASP A 279 -1.14 -13.83 -10.49
C ASP A 279 -0.35 -13.12 -11.61
N LEU A 280 -0.90 -12.05 -12.18
CA LEU A 280 -0.32 -11.25 -13.26
C LEU A 280 0.19 -9.88 -12.80
N VAL A 281 0.23 -9.60 -11.49
CA VAL A 281 0.72 -8.33 -10.94
C VAL A 281 2.11 -7.95 -11.47
N GLU A 282 2.25 -6.78 -12.08
CA GLU A 282 3.51 -6.19 -12.54
C GLU A 282 4.07 -5.17 -11.54
N GLY A 283 5.23 -4.60 -11.88
CA GLY A 283 5.89 -3.53 -11.14
C GLY A 283 7.26 -3.97 -10.64
N VAL A 284 8.11 -3.01 -10.29
CA VAL A 284 9.45 -3.28 -9.73
C VAL A 284 9.36 -4.26 -8.55
N LEU A 285 8.46 -3.99 -7.62
CA LEU A 285 8.17 -4.86 -6.47
C LEU A 285 7.07 -5.88 -6.81
N GLY A 286 6.01 -5.45 -7.48
CA GLY A 286 4.81 -6.27 -7.71
C GLY A 286 5.10 -7.62 -8.37
N LYS A 287 5.96 -7.66 -9.40
CA LYS A 287 6.31 -8.90 -10.11
C LYS A 287 6.87 -10.01 -9.20
N THR A 288 7.47 -9.65 -8.07
CA THR A 288 8.03 -10.60 -7.09
C THR A 288 6.97 -11.37 -6.30
N TYR A 289 5.70 -10.97 -6.40
CA TYR A 289 4.55 -11.65 -5.78
C TYR A 289 3.91 -12.68 -6.70
N ARG A 290 4.33 -12.79 -7.97
CA ARG A 290 3.71 -13.73 -8.91
C ARG A 290 4.04 -15.17 -8.56
N PRO A 291 3.08 -16.10 -8.71
CA PRO A 291 3.37 -17.53 -8.66
C PRO A 291 4.46 -17.91 -9.66
N GLY A 292 5.46 -18.67 -9.20
CA GLY A 292 6.55 -19.14 -10.05
C GLY A 292 7.54 -18.04 -10.50
N TYR A 293 7.47 -16.83 -9.94
CA TYR A 293 8.50 -15.81 -10.18
C TYR A 293 9.88 -16.33 -9.76
N VAL A 294 10.84 -16.25 -10.67
CA VAL A 294 12.25 -16.55 -10.40
C VAL A 294 13.03 -15.24 -10.51
N SER A 295 13.57 -14.79 -9.38
CA SER A 295 14.31 -13.53 -9.34
C SER A 295 15.59 -13.64 -10.18
N PRO A 296 15.83 -12.72 -11.14
CA PRO A 296 17.05 -12.70 -11.94
C PRO A 296 18.23 -12.09 -11.18
N VAL A 297 18.00 -11.57 -9.97
CA VAL A 297 19.02 -10.85 -9.20
C VAL A 297 20.08 -11.82 -8.69
N LYS A 298 21.35 -11.42 -8.79
CA LYS A 298 22.46 -12.22 -8.29
C LYS A 298 22.53 -12.14 -6.77
N THR A 299 22.05 -13.16 -6.06
CA THR A 299 22.13 -13.23 -4.60
C THR A 299 23.59 -13.43 -4.13
N GLY A 300 23.87 -13.06 -2.87
CA GLY A 300 25.21 -13.23 -2.26
C GLY A 300 26.23 -12.14 -2.63
N VAL A 301 25.85 -11.11 -3.38
CA VAL A 301 26.66 -9.91 -3.60
C VAL A 301 26.16 -8.74 -2.73
N PRO A 302 26.99 -7.71 -2.45
CA PRO A 302 26.58 -6.61 -1.59
C PRO A 302 25.37 -5.80 -2.10
N MET A 303 25.27 -5.61 -3.42
CA MET A 303 24.19 -4.85 -4.07
C MET A 303 23.59 -5.62 -5.24
N PRO A 304 22.66 -6.57 -4.97
CA PRO A 304 21.94 -7.29 -6.01
C PRO A 304 21.00 -6.34 -6.77
N MET A 305 21.26 -6.09 -8.04
CA MET A 305 20.47 -5.16 -8.87
C MET A 305 19.38 -5.88 -9.66
N MET A 306 18.17 -5.30 -9.71
CA MET A 306 17.04 -5.88 -10.44
C MET A 306 16.87 -5.37 -11.88
N GLY A 307 17.15 -4.09 -12.13
CA GLY A 307 16.88 -3.43 -13.41
C GLY A 307 15.41 -3.43 -13.83
N GLY A 308 15.14 -3.11 -15.10
CA GLY A 308 13.78 -3.02 -15.67
C GLY A 308 13.22 -1.60 -15.66
N GLU A 309 14.08 -0.59 -15.60
CA GLU A 309 13.74 0.83 -15.66
C GLU A 309 12.87 1.13 -16.89
N ASP A 310 13.24 0.60 -18.05
CA ASP A 310 12.49 0.73 -19.32
C ASP A 310 11.07 0.16 -19.24
N LYS A 311 10.85 -0.88 -18.42
CA LYS A 311 9.54 -1.52 -18.28
C LYS A 311 8.59 -0.72 -17.38
N TYR A 312 9.14 -0.18 -16.31
CA TYR A 312 8.35 0.37 -15.20
C TYR A 312 8.39 1.90 -15.12
N GLN A 313 9.18 2.58 -15.95
CA GLN A 313 9.15 4.04 -16.00
C GLN A 313 7.76 4.54 -16.42
N THR A 314 7.23 5.48 -15.65
CA THR A 314 5.97 6.16 -15.95
C THR A 314 6.26 7.61 -16.37
N PRO A 315 5.46 8.20 -17.30
CA PRO A 315 5.61 9.60 -17.70
C PRO A 315 5.47 10.61 -16.54
N SER A 316 4.68 10.27 -15.53
CA SER A 316 4.45 11.08 -14.35
C SER A 316 4.08 10.22 -13.15
N LEU A 317 4.10 10.81 -11.95
CA LEU A 317 3.66 10.16 -10.71
C LEU A 317 2.20 9.67 -10.79
N PHE A 318 1.36 10.35 -11.58
CA PHE A 318 -0.08 10.04 -11.73
C PHE A 318 -0.41 9.19 -12.95
N SER A 319 0.57 8.89 -13.80
CA SER A 319 0.32 8.12 -15.02
C SER A 319 0.12 6.64 -14.69
N PRO A 320 -1.00 6.02 -15.08
CA PRO A 320 -1.15 4.57 -14.99
C PRO A 320 -0.34 3.83 -16.07
N LEU A 321 0.23 4.56 -17.04
CA LEU A 321 0.90 3.99 -18.20
C LEU A 321 2.39 3.73 -17.93
N CYS A 322 2.82 2.51 -18.25
CA CYS A 322 4.19 2.08 -18.49
C CYS A 322 4.15 0.88 -19.46
N ASN A 323 5.31 0.42 -19.96
CA ASN A 323 5.39 -0.61 -21.01
C ASN A 323 4.73 -1.95 -20.63
N VAL A 324 4.64 -2.26 -19.34
CA VAL A 324 4.00 -3.49 -18.84
C VAL A 324 2.88 -3.23 -17.84
N CYS A 325 2.54 -1.96 -17.57
CA CYS A 325 1.51 -1.62 -16.60
C CYS A 325 0.14 -2.17 -17.02
N ARG A 326 -0.65 -2.58 -16.03
CA ARG A 326 -1.90 -3.32 -16.24
C ARG A 326 -3.12 -2.66 -15.63
N PHE A 327 -2.93 -1.54 -14.94
CA PHE A 327 -4.00 -0.86 -14.25
C PHE A 327 -5.06 -0.36 -15.22
N GLN A 328 -6.30 -0.78 -14.99
CA GLN A 328 -7.44 -0.38 -15.82
C GLN A 328 -8.19 0.78 -15.17
N GLY A 329 -8.16 0.86 -13.83
CA GLY A 329 -8.99 1.77 -13.06
C GLY A 329 -10.49 1.58 -13.31
N LYS A 330 -11.31 2.36 -12.62
CA LYS A 330 -12.71 2.57 -12.98
C LYS A 330 -12.81 3.94 -13.63
N THR A 331 -13.57 4.06 -14.71
CA THR A 331 -13.93 5.37 -15.24
C THR A 331 -14.82 6.06 -14.23
N GLY A 332 -14.29 7.04 -13.51
CA GLY A 332 -15.09 7.92 -12.68
C GLY A 332 -16.04 8.76 -13.56
N PRO A 333 -17.16 9.27 -13.01
CA PRO A 333 -17.90 10.31 -13.69
C PRO A 333 -17.01 11.56 -13.76
N GLY A 334 -16.50 11.89 -14.96
CA GLY A 334 -15.94 13.21 -15.25
C GLY A 334 -14.44 13.37 -15.42
N VAL A 335 -13.64 12.32 -15.62
CA VAL A 335 -12.26 12.51 -16.10
C VAL A 335 -12.22 12.28 -17.60
N ALA A 336 -12.32 13.39 -18.35
CA ALA A 336 -12.06 13.41 -19.78
C ALA A 336 -10.65 12.86 -20.05
N LYS A 337 -10.55 11.93 -21.00
CA LYS A 337 -9.27 11.50 -21.56
C LYS A 337 -8.64 12.71 -22.24
N TYR A 338 -7.46 13.11 -21.79
CA TYR A 338 -6.55 13.97 -22.55
C TYR A 338 -5.41 13.12 -23.08
#